data_AF-A0A661B2G4-F1
#
_entry.id   AF-A0A661B2G4-F1
#
_cell.length_a   1.000
_cell.length_b   1.000
_cell.length_c   1.000
_cell.angle_alpha   90.00
_cell.angle_beta   90.00
_cell.angle_gamma   90.00
#
_symmetry.space_group_name_H-M   'P 1'
#
loop_
_entity.id
_entity.type
_entity.pdbx_description
1 polymer ?
#
loop_
_entity_poly.entity_id
_entity_poly.type
_entity_poly.pdbx_seq_one_letter_code
_entity_poly.pdbx_strand_id
1 'polypeptide(L)'
;MRRGLFTVVFLVLLGALMFPNYISAQEATKVNEMDSIWVNIVSADESKDEQGNLQVSMAWKVYIRKYNKRKGSYSGWEEIKEPKGFTFNAQVATDSAFSNVVESHELQELNYTFTKLNFAQHYFWRVQLVSPQCLSKWGVADGIKYEHEAKITKKKGLIRGYLHFVKQGGLVFMIPMHILLLFGLVSWILIWRRLWFANIFPPNKPSLGYRILPVDRVGKVEIHSDKGNVFLREVAKYWSKAMEAMSVGPEHFKNTEEYIKASRQEQEEIEKKLWLEVGLPNVEKAIEICRNGVPGIKLPKKPLEYPTVRVILAALENHRSNRNNFWASQEMDRAVENTVLKELDGLKGWETTALWAVGSIEPMMGLFGTVVGIRNSFGKIQETIAMNPNAKISQIVPALAGGIYVALITTILGLTFGIPMMLTHYYYRGKVDWIFGKWEEIMTDILNQA
;
A
#
# COMPACT_ATOMS: atom_id res chain seq x y z
N MET A 1 0.62 -14.60 -9.53
CA MET A 1 0.25 -13.76 -8.36
C MET A 1 1.44 -13.10 -7.61
N ARG A 2 2.72 -13.44 -7.86
CA ARG A 2 3.85 -13.06 -6.96
C ARG A 2 4.73 -11.87 -7.38
N ARG A 3 4.54 -11.27 -8.57
CA ARG A 3 5.14 -9.96 -8.95
C ARG A 3 4.27 -8.76 -8.57
N GLY A 4 3.01 -9.02 -8.21
CA GLY A 4 2.02 -7.98 -7.92
C GLY A 4 2.30 -7.24 -6.63
N LEU A 5 2.58 -7.92 -5.52
CA LEU A 5 2.52 -7.28 -4.20
C LEU A 5 3.62 -6.23 -3.94
N PHE A 6 4.87 -6.46 -4.36
CA PHE A 6 5.94 -5.46 -4.23
C PHE A 6 5.66 -4.24 -5.11
N THR A 7 5.15 -4.50 -6.32
CA THR A 7 4.71 -3.47 -7.27
C THR A 7 3.46 -2.75 -6.76
N VAL A 8 2.54 -3.43 -6.06
CA VAL A 8 1.30 -2.87 -5.50
C VAL A 8 1.60 -2.06 -4.25
N VAL A 9 2.44 -2.52 -3.33
CA VAL A 9 2.88 -1.74 -2.16
C VAL A 9 3.65 -0.50 -2.62
N PHE A 10 4.56 -0.65 -3.59
CA PHE A 10 5.30 0.47 -4.17
C PHE A 10 4.40 1.42 -4.97
N LEU A 11 3.44 0.91 -5.77
CA LEU A 11 2.47 1.72 -6.52
C LEU A 11 1.40 2.35 -5.62
N VAL A 12 1.06 1.77 -4.47
CA VAL A 12 0.17 2.38 -3.48
C VAL A 12 0.91 3.52 -2.76
N LEU A 13 2.18 3.32 -2.38
CA LEU A 13 3.04 4.38 -1.84
C LEU A 13 3.27 5.51 -2.86
N LEU A 14 3.46 5.20 -4.15
CA LEU A 14 3.62 6.20 -5.22
C LEU A 14 2.29 6.84 -5.65
N GLY A 15 1.20 6.07 -5.67
CA GLY A 15 -0.14 6.51 -6.05
C GLY A 15 -0.75 7.44 -5.00
N ALA A 16 -0.43 7.24 -3.72
CA ALA A 16 -0.86 8.14 -2.65
C ALA A 16 -0.14 9.50 -2.66
N LEU A 17 1.04 9.59 -3.27
CA LEU A 17 1.69 10.88 -3.58
C LEU A 17 1.01 11.62 -4.75
N MET A 18 0.12 10.94 -5.48
CA MET A 18 -0.52 11.41 -6.70
C MET A 18 -2.04 11.33 -6.55
N PHE A 19 -2.64 12.12 -5.65
CA PHE A 19 -4.07 12.37 -5.69
C PHE A 19 -4.37 13.54 -6.66
N PRO A 20 -4.84 13.29 -7.89
CA PRO A 20 -5.48 14.32 -8.68
C PRO A 20 -6.85 14.64 -8.07
N ASN A 21 -7.07 15.92 -7.78
CA ASN A 21 -8.38 16.45 -7.42
C ASN A 21 -9.38 16.14 -8.55
N TYR A 22 -10.35 15.26 -8.30
CA TYR A 22 -11.53 15.11 -9.16
C TYR A 22 -12.80 15.29 -8.33
N ILE A 23 -13.58 16.31 -8.69
CA ILE A 23 -14.97 16.49 -8.31
C ILE A 23 -15.76 16.28 -9.62
N SER A 24 -16.63 15.27 -9.66
CA SER A 24 -17.52 15.01 -10.81
C SER A 24 -18.86 15.72 -10.62
N ALA A 25 -19.35 16.39 -11.66
CA ALA A 25 -20.66 17.05 -11.68
C ALA A 25 -21.80 16.06 -12.00
N GLN A 26 -22.96 16.24 -11.35
CA GLN A 26 -24.20 15.50 -11.57
C GLN A 26 -24.97 16.01 -12.81
N GLU A 27 -25.68 15.07 -13.46
CA GLU A 27 -26.50 15.24 -14.67
C GLU A 27 -28.00 15.37 -14.31
N ALA A 28 -28.78 16.16 -15.06
CA ALA A 28 -30.24 16.23 -14.96
C ALA A 28 -30.92 16.02 -16.33
N THR A 29 -32.04 15.30 -16.34
CA THR A 29 -32.72 14.70 -17.50
C THR A 29 -33.97 15.45 -18.03
N LYS A 30 -34.05 15.61 -19.38
CA LYS A 30 -35.18 15.72 -20.37
C LYS A 30 -36.32 16.76 -20.13
N VAL A 31 -36.97 17.42 -21.13
CA VAL A 31 -37.69 16.94 -22.35
C VAL A 31 -37.93 18.09 -23.39
N ASN A 32 -37.78 17.78 -24.68
CA ASN A 32 -38.36 18.33 -25.94
C ASN A 32 -38.16 19.79 -26.40
N GLU A 33 -37.01 20.08 -27.00
CA GLU A 33 -36.81 20.38 -28.43
C GLU A 33 -35.29 20.26 -28.63
N MET A 34 -34.83 19.20 -29.29
CA MET A 34 -33.54 18.60 -28.94
C MET A 34 -32.30 19.31 -29.54
N ASP A 35 -32.39 20.56 -29.96
CA ASP A 35 -31.20 21.35 -30.27
C ASP A 35 -30.86 22.20 -29.03
N SER A 36 -29.63 22.06 -28.53
CA SER A 36 -29.18 22.81 -27.35
C SER A 36 -28.38 24.02 -27.78
N ILE A 37 -28.78 25.20 -27.29
CA ILE A 37 -28.06 26.45 -27.50
C ILE A 37 -27.36 26.84 -26.20
N TRP A 38 -26.07 27.18 -26.31
CA TRP A 38 -25.24 27.65 -25.21
C TRP A 38 -24.70 29.03 -25.51
N VAL A 39 -24.99 30.00 -24.63
CA VAL A 39 -24.39 31.34 -24.66
C VAL A 39 -23.24 31.35 -23.66
N ASN A 40 -22.04 31.66 -24.15
CA ASN A 40 -20.82 31.69 -23.35
C ASN A 40 -20.24 33.11 -23.36
N ILE A 41 -20.04 33.70 -22.18
CA ILE A 41 -19.38 34.99 -22.04
C ILE A 41 -17.87 34.77 -22.24
N VAL A 42 -17.31 35.36 -23.29
CA VAL A 42 -15.92 35.20 -23.70
C VAL A 42 -15.01 36.16 -22.97
N SER A 43 -15.48 37.40 -22.78
CA SER A 43 -14.77 38.40 -22.00
C SER A 43 -15.77 39.28 -21.25
N ALA A 44 -15.33 39.74 -20.09
CA ALA A 44 -15.98 40.77 -19.29
C ALA A 44 -14.84 41.65 -18.79
N ASP A 45 -14.46 42.62 -19.63
CA ASP A 45 -13.34 43.51 -19.39
C ASP A 45 -13.84 44.76 -18.67
N GLU A 46 -13.18 45.08 -17.55
CA GLU A 46 -13.57 46.19 -16.70
C GLU A 46 -12.67 47.39 -16.97
N SER A 47 -13.27 48.56 -17.24
CA SER A 47 -12.59 49.82 -17.46
C SER A 47 -13.12 50.89 -16.51
N LYS A 48 -12.30 51.93 -16.29
CA LYS A 48 -12.76 53.17 -15.64
C LYS A 48 -13.15 54.16 -16.73
N ASP A 49 -14.34 54.71 -16.60
CA ASP A 49 -14.77 55.83 -17.44
C ASP A 49 -14.03 57.12 -17.03
N GLU A 50 -14.03 58.14 -17.87
CA GLU A 50 -13.33 59.44 -17.66
C GLU A 50 -13.80 60.16 -16.37
N GLN A 51 -14.99 59.81 -15.87
CA GLN A 51 -15.59 60.33 -14.64
C GLN A 51 -15.29 59.45 -13.40
N GLY A 52 -14.51 58.39 -13.55
CA GLY A 52 -14.11 57.50 -12.45
C GLY A 52 -15.15 56.46 -12.04
N ASN A 53 -16.21 56.23 -12.84
CA ASN A 53 -17.22 55.19 -12.62
C ASN A 53 -16.80 53.85 -13.24
N LEU A 54 -17.30 52.74 -12.68
CA LEU A 54 -16.97 51.40 -13.15
C LEU A 54 -17.75 51.13 -14.45
N GLN A 55 -17.03 50.67 -15.46
CA GLN A 55 -17.56 50.28 -16.76
C GLN A 55 -17.22 48.80 -16.99
N VAL A 56 -18.20 48.01 -17.41
CA VAL A 56 -18.01 46.57 -17.65
C VAL A 56 -18.39 46.27 -19.09
N SER A 57 -17.38 45.98 -19.91
CA SER A 57 -17.50 45.61 -21.32
C SER A 57 -17.58 44.10 -21.46
N MET A 58 -18.74 43.59 -21.80
CA MET A 58 -18.99 42.16 -21.98
C MET A 58 -19.01 41.79 -23.45
N ALA A 59 -18.48 40.62 -23.78
CA ALA A 59 -18.63 39.98 -25.08
C ALA A 59 -18.96 38.50 -24.89
N TRP A 60 -19.87 37.96 -25.71
CA TRP A 60 -20.30 36.57 -25.65
C TRP A 60 -20.38 35.92 -27.03
N LYS A 61 -20.32 34.58 -27.03
CA LYS A 61 -20.44 33.72 -28.20
C LYS A 61 -21.58 32.74 -28.03
N VAL A 62 -22.17 32.32 -29.15
CA VAL A 62 -23.28 31.37 -29.17
C VAL A 62 -22.83 30.08 -29.83
N TYR A 63 -23.12 28.97 -29.15
CA TYR A 63 -22.84 27.62 -29.63
C TYR A 63 -24.14 26.85 -29.78
N ILE A 64 -24.25 26.05 -30.82
CA ILE A 64 -25.37 25.15 -31.06
C ILE A 64 -24.89 23.71 -31.14
N ARG A 65 -25.68 22.78 -30.61
CA ARG A 65 -25.47 21.35 -30.74
C ARG A 65 -26.77 20.70 -31.16
N LYS A 66 -26.75 19.99 -32.29
CA LYS A 66 -27.95 19.39 -32.89
C LYS A 66 -28.15 17.97 -32.40
N TYR A 67 -29.40 17.57 -32.16
CA TYR A 67 -29.69 16.20 -31.78
C TYR A 67 -30.01 15.32 -32.98
N ASN A 68 -29.28 14.21 -33.08
CA ASN A 68 -29.49 13.23 -34.11
C ASN A 68 -30.50 12.17 -33.65
N LYS A 69 -31.76 12.33 -34.08
CA LYS A 69 -32.86 11.40 -33.75
C LYS A 69 -32.59 9.94 -34.18
N ARG A 70 -31.77 9.72 -35.21
CA ARG A 70 -31.44 8.35 -35.70
C ARG A 70 -30.36 7.65 -34.86
N LYS A 71 -29.41 8.42 -34.30
CA LYS A 71 -28.30 7.88 -33.48
C LYS A 71 -28.56 7.97 -31.97
N GLY A 72 -29.64 8.64 -31.55
CA GLY A 72 -29.93 8.89 -30.14
C GLY A 72 -28.85 9.73 -29.43
N SER A 73 -28.07 10.51 -30.18
CA SER A 73 -26.91 11.24 -29.67
C SER A 73 -26.83 12.66 -30.26
N TYR A 74 -26.16 13.55 -29.53
CA TYR A 74 -25.95 14.94 -29.93
C TYR A 74 -24.64 15.12 -30.73
N SER A 75 -24.59 16.06 -31.68
CA SER A 75 -23.42 16.39 -32.53
C SER A 75 -22.22 16.97 -31.75
N GLY A 76 -21.17 17.51 -32.36
CA GLY A 76 -20.24 18.41 -31.64
C GLY A 76 -20.90 19.77 -31.33
N TRP A 77 -20.33 20.57 -30.43
CA TRP A 77 -20.69 21.98 -30.29
C TRP A 77 -20.10 22.77 -31.46
N GLU A 78 -20.93 23.57 -32.14
CA GLU A 78 -20.52 24.41 -33.27
C GLU A 78 -20.78 25.89 -32.94
N GLU A 79 -19.80 26.76 -33.23
CA GLU A 79 -19.89 28.21 -32.99
C GLU A 79 -20.72 28.88 -34.10
N ILE A 80 -21.72 29.67 -33.72
CA ILE A 80 -22.46 30.53 -34.64
C ILE A 80 -21.75 31.87 -34.70
N LYS A 81 -21.09 32.15 -35.84
CA LYS A 81 -20.32 33.38 -36.04
C LYS A 81 -21.19 34.63 -36.22
N GLU A 82 -22.39 34.47 -36.80
CA GLU A 82 -23.36 35.56 -37.00
C GLU A 82 -24.78 35.08 -36.65
N PRO A 83 -25.22 35.24 -35.39
CA PRO A 83 -26.56 34.83 -34.96
C PRO A 83 -27.61 35.85 -35.40
N LYS A 84 -27.97 35.86 -36.69
CA LYS A 84 -29.07 36.70 -37.22
C LYS A 84 -30.41 36.22 -36.68
N GLY A 85 -31.16 37.12 -36.02
CA GLY A 85 -32.48 36.82 -35.44
C GLY A 85 -32.46 36.35 -33.99
N PHE A 86 -31.31 36.40 -33.31
CA PHE A 86 -31.20 36.13 -31.87
C PHE A 86 -31.28 37.44 -31.08
N THR A 87 -32.10 37.45 -30.02
CA THR A 87 -32.16 38.57 -29.07
C THR A 87 -31.61 38.10 -27.73
N PHE A 88 -30.75 38.90 -27.10
CA PHE A 88 -30.14 38.64 -25.80
C PHE A 88 -30.58 39.72 -24.80
N ASN A 89 -30.64 39.37 -23.52
CA ASN A 89 -30.86 40.29 -22.42
C ASN A 89 -29.65 40.22 -21.50
N ALA A 90 -28.86 41.30 -21.48
CA ALA A 90 -27.72 41.45 -20.61
C ALA A 90 -28.19 42.15 -19.32
N GLN A 91 -27.90 41.56 -18.17
CA GLN A 91 -28.33 42.06 -16.87
C GLN A 91 -27.18 42.17 -15.89
N VAL A 92 -27.22 43.19 -15.05
CA VAL A 92 -26.34 43.37 -13.89
C VAL A 92 -27.20 43.42 -12.63
N ALA A 93 -26.86 42.64 -11.61
CA ALA A 93 -27.59 42.55 -10.35
C ALA A 93 -26.62 42.65 -9.16
N THR A 94 -27.12 42.99 -7.97
CA THR A 94 -26.28 43.00 -6.75
C THR A 94 -26.24 41.65 -6.02
N ASP A 95 -26.98 40.66 -6.50
CA ASP A 95 -27.15 39.35 -5.89
C ASP A 95 -27.00 38.23 -6.93
N SER A 96 -26.43 37.10 -6.52
CA SER A 96 -26.13 35.95 -7.39
C SER A 96 -27.40 35.22 -7.84
N ALA A 97 -28.51 35.37 -7.08
CA ALA A 97 -29.83 34.92 -7.49
C ALA A 97 -30.51 35.84 -8.52
N PHE A 98 -29.90 37.01 -8.84
CA PHE A 98 -30.46 38.05 -9.70
C PHE A 98 -31.86 38.51 -9.25
N SER A 99 -32.09 38.50 -7.94
CA SER A 99 -33.33 38.98 -7.30
C SER A 99 -33.45 40.51 -7.36
N ASN A 100 -32.31 41.21 -7.35
CA ASN A 100 -32.21 42.67 -7.35
C ASN A 100 -31.36 43.12 -8.54
N VAL A 101 -32.02 43.33 -9.69
CA VAL A 101 -31.38 43.73 -10.96
C VAL A 101 -31.22 45.25 -10.98
N VAL A 102 -29.98 45.69 -11.19
CA VAL A 102 -29.57 47.09 -11.25
C VAL A 102 -29.81 47.66 -12.64
N GLU A 103 -29.38 46.93 -13.68
CA GLU A 103 -29.60 47.30 -15.08
C GLU A 103 -29.91 46.05 -15.92
N SER A 104 -30.76 46.20 -16.94
CA SER A 104 -31.18 45.15 -17.87
C SER A 104 -31.38 45.75 -19.26
N HIS A 105 -30.74 45.17 -20.27
CA HIS A 105 -30.84 45.65 -21.66
C HIS A 105 -31.02 44.51 -22.65
N GLU A 106 -32.01 44.65 -23.53
CA GLU A 106 -32.24 43.73 -24.65
C GLU A 106 -31.48 44.19 -25.90
N LEU A 107 -30.71 43.27 -26.49
CA LEU A 107 -29.70 43.54 -27.50
C LEU A 107 -29.70 42.45 -28.57
N GLN A 108 -29.35 42.81 -29.80
CA GLN A 108 -29.11 41.87 -30.91
C GLN A 108 -27.62 41.69 -31.21
N GLU A 109 -26.77 42.46 -30.53
CA GLU A 109 -25.32 42.42 -30.64
C GLU A 109 -24.72 41.38 -29.68
N LEU A 110 -23.47 40.99 -29.91
CA LEU A 110 -22.74 40.00 -29.11
C LEU A 110 -21.82 40.63 -28.05
N ASN A 111 -21.92 41.94 -27.87
CA ASN A 111 -21.16 42.72 -26.93
C ASN A 111 -22.01 43.85 -26.35
N TYR A 112 -21.75 44.21 -25.11
CA TYR A 112 -22.41 45.33 -24.46
C TYR A 112 -21.57 45.89 -23.34
N THR A 113 -21.70 47.19 -23.09
CA THR A 113 -20.93 47.85 -22.04
C THR A 113 -21.85 48.54 -21.05
N PHE A 114 -21.85 48.07 -19.81
CA PHE A 114 -22.56 48.71 -18.70
C PHE A 114 -21.74 49.91 -18.22
N THR A 115 -22.39 51.05 -18.02
CA THR A 115 -21.77 52.30 -17.55
C THR A 115 -22.45 52.75 -16.26
N LYS A 116 -21.78 53.61 -15.47
CA LYS A 116 -22.31 54.18 -14.20
C LYS A 116 -22.48 53.20 -13.03
N LEU A 117 -21.68 52.12 -12.98
CA LEU A 117 -21.65 51.23 -11.82
C LEU A 117 -20.79 51.83 -10.69
N ASN A 118 -21.21 51.63 -9.43
CA ASN A 118 -20.57 52.25 -8.27
C ASN A 118 -19.33 51.46 -7.82
N PHE A 119 -18.20 52.15 -7.63
CA PHE A 119 -16.98 51.63 -7.03
C PHE A 119 -17.11 51.43 -5.52
N ALA A 120 -17.86 50.40 -5.11
CA ALA A 120 -17.89 49.85 -3.74
C ALA A 120 -18.86 48.66 -3.59
N GLN A 121 -19.56 48.28 -4.67
CA GLN A 121 -20.64 47.30 -4.62
C GLN A 121 -20.31 46.06 -5.44
N HIS A 122 -20.90 44.93 -5.05
CA HIS A 122 -20.74 43.67 -5.78
C HIS A 122 -21.82 43.54 -6.82
N TYR A 123 -21.39 43.26 -8.05
CA TYR A 123 -22.27 43.08 -9.18
C TYR A 123 -22.07 41.69 -9.79
N PHE A 124 -23.18 41.05 -10.13
CA PHE A 124 -23.26 39.82 -10.90
C PHE A 124 -23.83 40.18 -12.26
N TRP A 125 -23.25 39.66 -13.34
CA TRP A 125 -23.76 39.90 -14.68
C TRP A 125 -24.10 38.60 -15.39
N ARG A 126 -25.19 38.60 -16.14
CA ARG A 126 -25.62 37.45 -16.94
C ARG A 126 -26.13 37.89 -18.29
N VAL A 127 -26.04 37.00 -19.26
CA VAL A 127 -26.63 37.18 -20.60
C VAL A 127 -27.63 36.07 -20.85
N GLN A 128 -28.87 36.45 -21.12
CA GLN A 128 -30.01 35.57 -21.31
C GLN A 128 -30.50 35.68 -22.75
N LEU A 129 -30.44 34.62 -23.56
CA LEU A 129 -31.12 34.54 -24.85
C LEU A 129 -32.66 34.69 -24.74
N VAL A 130 -33.25 35.75 -25.25
CA VAL A 130 -34.70 36.01 -25.22
C VAL A 130 -35.44 35.38 -26.42
N SER A 131 -34.82 35.36 -27.60
CA SER A 131 -35.44 34.84 -28.83
C SER A 131 -34.39 34.20 -29.74
N PRO A 132 -34.65 33.04 -30.41
CA PRO A 132 -35.90 32.26 -30.38
C PRO A 132 -36.15 31.59 -29.03
N GLN A 133 -37.43 31.40 -28.68
CA GLN A 133 -37.83 30.72 -27.45
C GLN A 133 -37.60 29.20 -27.57
N CYS A 134 -36.37 28.77 -27.29
CA CYS A 134 -35.96 27.37 -27.19
C CYS A 134 -35.49 27.04 -25.76
N LEU A 135 -35.35 25.75 -25.42
CA LEU A 135 -34.69 25.29 -24.20
C LEU A 135 -33.20 25.71 -24.21
N SER A 136 -32.91 26.89 -23.69
CA SER A 136 -31.55 27.42 -23.51
C SER A 136 -31.02 27.05 -22.12
N LYS A 137 -29.75 26.62 -22.05
CA LYS A 137 -29.04 26.55 -20.77
C LYS A 137 -28.41 27.93 -20.54
N TRP A 138 -28.96 28.70 -19.63
CA TRP A 138 -28.41 30.01 -19.28
C TRP A 138 -27.03 29.85 -18.65
N GLY A 139 -26.02 30.51 -19.22
CA GLY A 139 -24.75 30.69 -18.54
C GLY A 139 -24.93 31.70 -17.41
N VAL A 140 -24.90 31.23 -16.15
CA VAL A 140 -24.54 32.11 -15.04
C VAL A 140 -23.02 32.28 -15.13
N ALA A 141 -22.56 33.43 -15.62
CA ALA A 141 -21.21 33.87 -15.34
C ALA A 141 -21.24 34.48 -13.93
N ASP A 142 -20.50 33.86 -13.03
CA ASP A 142 -20.31 34.36 -11.68
C ASP A 142 -19.56 35.71 -11.75
N GLY A 143 -20.12 36.76 -11.17
CA GLY A 143 -19.48 38.06 -11.03
C GLY A 143 -18.41 38.01 -9.93
N ILE A 144 -17.27 38.66 -10.16
CA ILE A 144 -16.14 38.65 -9.24
C ILE A 144 -16.32 39.72 -8.16
N LYS A 145 -16.11 39.31 -6.90
CA LYS A 145 -15.93 40.21 -5.76
C LYS A 145 -14.51 40.79 -5.78
N TYR A 146 -14.34 42.07 -6.10
CA TYR A 146 -13.11 42.80 -5.71
C TYR A 146 -13.19 43.17 -4.22
N GLU A 147 -12.77 42.24 -3.36
CA GLU A 147 -12.06 42.65 -2.14
C GLU A 147 -10.60 42.83 -2.51
N HIS A 148 -9.94 43.87 -1.97
CA HIS A 148 -8.52 44.17 -2.16
C HIS A 148 -7.68 42.91 -2.37
N GLU A 149 -7.14 42.77 -3.59
CA GLU A 149 -6.15 41.79 -4.02
C GLU A 149 -6.17 40.39 -3.36
N ALA A 150 -6.63 39.38 -4.10
CA ALA A 150 -5.98 38.08 -4.04
C ALA A 150 -5.98 37.39 -5.41
N LYS A 151 -4.83 37.51 -6.10
CA LYS A 151 -4.44 36.81 -7.33
C LYS A 151 -5.18 35.49 -7.60
N ILE A 152 -5.77 35.42 -8.79
CA ILE A 152 -6.12 34.17 -9.50
C ILE A 152 -4.91 33.23 -9.43
N THR A 153 -5.02 32.12 -8.69
CA THR A 153 -3.89 31.20 -8.51
C THR A 153 -3.98 30.04 -9.50
N LYS A 154 -3.04 30.04 -10.47
CA LYS A 154 -2.66 28.93 -11.36
C LYS A 154 -2.67 27.56 -10.67
N LYS A 155 -2.87 26.49 -11.46
CA LYS A 155 -2.72 25.04 -11.11
C LYS A 155 -1.84 24.87 -9.87
N LYS A 156 -2.49 24.62 -8.73
CA LYS A 156 -1.84 24.55 -7.43
C LYS A 156 -1.02 23.26 -7.34
N GLY A 157 0.32 23.39 -7.39
CA GLY A 157 1.23 22.25 -7.26
C GLY A 157 1.23 21.66 -5.84
N LEU A 158 1.57 20.36 -5.75
CA LEU A 158 1.66 19.55 -4.52
C LEU A 158 2.43 20.27 -3.38
N ILE A 159 3.51 20.96 -3.75
CA ILE A 159 4.39 21.70 -2.83
C ILE A 159 3.66 22.83 -2.10
N ARG A 160 2.73 23.53 -2.77
CA ARG A 160 2.00 24.64 -2.16
C ARG A 160 0.88 24.14 -1.24
N GLY A 161 0.26 22.99 -1.56
CA GLY A 161 -0.67 22.30 -0.67
C GLY A 161 0.01 21.83 0.62
N TYR A 162 1.21 21.27 0.49
CA TYR A 162 2.08 20.93 1.62
C TYR A 162 2.44 22.15 2.48
N LEU A 163 2.88 23.25 1.87
CA LEU A 163 3.15 24.51 2.56
C LEU A 163 1.91 25.08 3.27
N HIS A 164 0.73 24.96 2.68
CA HIS A 164 -0.54 25.38 3.29
C HIS A 164 -0.90 24.49 4.49
N PHE A 165 -0.70 23.18 4.37
CA PHE A 165 -0.93 22.22 5.45
C PHE A 165 0.00 22.48 6.64
N VAL A 166 1.29 22.69 6.38
CA VAL A 166 2.29 23.05 7.41
C VAL A 166 1.91 24.36 8.11
N LYS A 167 1.52 25.39 7.35
CA LYS A 167 1.07 26.68 7.90
C LYS A 167 -0.17 26.58 8.80
N GLN A 168 -1.00 25.56 8.62
CA GLN A 168 -2.21 25.34 9.41
C GLN A 168 -1.96 24.49 10.68
N GLY A 169 -0.70 24.16 11.00
CA GLY A 169 -0.33 23.40 12.20
C GLY A 169 -0.15 21.89 11.99
N GLY A 170 -0.19 21.42 10.74
CA GLY A 170 -0.06 19.99 10.42
C GLY A 170 1.32 19.38 10.72
N LEU A 171 2.35 20.20 10.96
CA LEU A 171 3.72 19.76 11.24
C LEU A 171 3.83 18.89 12.50
N VAL A 172 3.02 19.19 13.53
CA VAL A 172 3.01 18.48 14.82
C VAL A 172 2.64 16.99 14.67
N PHE A 173 1.81 16.66 13.68
CA PHE A 173 1.37 15.29 13.40
C PHE A 173 2.22 14.60 12.34
N MET A 174 2.70 15.38 11.38
CA MET A 174 3.55 14.87 10.32
C MET A 174 4.85 14.30 10.86
N ILE A 175 5.54 15.01 11.77
CA ILE A 175 6.85 14.57 12.25
C ILE A 175 6.78 13.17 12.90
N PRO A 176 5.90 12.90 13.88
CA PRO A 176 5.74 11.56 14.45
C PRO A 176 5.38 10.49 13.42
N MET A 177 4.47 10.78 12.50
CA MET A 177 4.06 9.82 11.46
C MET A 177 5.22 9.48 10.52
N HIS A 178 6.04 10.45 10.13
CA HIS A 178 7.19 10.19 9.26
C HIS A 178 8.30 9.42 10.00
N ILE A 179 8.47 9.66 11.30
CA ILE A 179 9.38 8.87 12.14
C ILE A 179 8.91 7.41 12.21
N LEU A 180 7.61 7.18 12.43
CA LEU A 180 7.02 5.83 12.44
C LEU A 180 7.15 5.15 11.08
N LEU A 181 6.91 5.87 9.98
CA LEU A 181 7.10 5.37 8.62
C LEU A 181 8.55 4.94 8.38
N LEU A 182 9.52 5.81 8.72
CA LEU A 182 10.94 5.51 8.58
C LEU A 182 11.34 4.29 9.41
N PHE A 183 10.84 4.20 10.64
CA PHE A 183 11.05 3.04 11.51
C PHE A 183 10.46 1.77 10.89
N GLY A 184 9.23 1.82 10.38
CA GLY A 184 8.59 0.71 9.66
C GLY A 184 9.36 0.27 8.42
N LEU A 185 9.87 1.21 7.62
CA LEU A 185 10.70 0.93 6.45
C LEU A 185 12.04 0.27 6.82
N VAL A 186 12.70 0.74 7.88
CA VAL A 186 13.93 0.13 8.39
C VAL A 186 13.65 -1.29 8.89
N SER A 187 12.61 -1.49 9.70
CA SER A 187 12.17 -2.81 10.15
C SER A 187 11.87 -3.73 8.96
N TRP A 188 11.20 -3.23 7.93
CA TRP A 188 10.91 -3.99 6.72
C TRP A 188 12.18 -4.50 6.03
N ILE A 189 13.17 -3.63 5.81
CA ILE A 189 14.45 -4.00 5.17
C ILE A 189 15.19 -5.06 6.00
N LEU A 190 15.19 -4.93 7.33
CA LEU A 190 15.81 -5.88 8.24
C LEU A 190 15.13 -7.25 8.19
N ILE A 191 13.80 -7.30 8.22
CA ILE A 191 13.01 -8.54 8.10
C ILE A 191 13.25 -9.19 6.73
N TRP A 192 13.23 -8.40 5.65
CA TRP A 192 13.49 -8.89 4.31
C TRP A 192 14.84 -9.60 4.22
N ARG A 193 15.89 -9.00 4.79
CA ARG A 193 17.23 -9.60 4.85
C ARG A 193 17.25 -10.86 5.72
N ARG A 194 16.63 -10.83 6.89
CA ARG A 194 16.61 -11.96 7.85
C ARG A 194 15.86 -13.17 7.30
N LEU A 195 14.64 -12.97 6.79
CA LEU A 195 13.78 -14.01 6.25
C LEU A 195 14.13 -14.39 4.80
N TRP A 196 15.27 -13.97 4.28
CA TRP A 196 15.72 -14.39 2.95
C TRP A 196 16.06 -15.88 2.99
N PHE A 197 15.45 -16.71 2.13
CA PHE A 197 15.62 -18.17 2.22
C PHE A 197 17.07 -18.66 2.12
N ALA A 198 17.93 -17.96 1.39
CA ALA A 198 19.37 -18.22 1.31
C ALA A 198 20.15 -17.95 2.61
N ASN A 199 19.53 -17.35 3.63
CA ASN A 199 20.07 -17.23 4.98
C ASN A 199 19.54 -18.32 5.92
N ILE A 200 18.50 -19.06 5.50
CA ILE A 200 17.80 -20.04 6.32
C ILE A 200 18.23 -21.45 5.91
N PHE A 201 18.14 -21.74 4.61
CA PHE A 201 18.51 -23.02 4.02
C PHE A 201 19.88 -22.89 3.36
N PRO A 202 20.79 -23.86 3.55
CA PRO A 202 22.07 -23.88 2.85
C PRO A 202 21.83 -23.92 1.32
N PRO A 203 22.45 -23.03 0.54
CA PRO A 203 22.23 -22.94 -0.90
C PRO A 203 22.71 -24.19 -1.65
N ASN A 204 21.90 -24.68 -2.59
CA ASN A 204 22.43 -25.51 -3.67
C ASN A 204 23.21 -24.62 -4.65
N LYS A 205 24.28 -25.14 -5.30
CA LYS A 205 25.29 -24.44 -6.14
C LYS A 205 25.03 -22.92 -6.30
N PRO A 206 25.92 -22.03 -5.83
CA PRO A 206 25.67 -20.58 -5.70
C PRO A 206 25.52 -19.87 -7.07
N SER A 207 24.41 -20.11 -7.77
CA SER A 207 24.06 -19.37 -8.98
C SER A 207 23.52 -17.99 -8.59
N LEU A 208 23.85 -16.98 -9.39
CA LEU A 208 23.46 -15.59 -9.13
C LEU A 208 21.92 -15.45 -8.99
N GLY A 209 21.15 -16.20 -9.78
CA GLY A 209 19.68 -16.24 -9.72
C GLY A 209 19.13 -16.83 -8.41
N TYR A 210 19.77 -17.87 -7.88
CA TYR A 210 19.41 -18.48 -6.59
C TYR A 210 19.64 -17.51 -5.42
N ARG A 211 20.66 -16.65 -5.54
CA ARG A 211 21.00 -15.63 -4.55
C ARG A 211 20.02 -14.45 -4.55
N ILE A 212 19.52 -14.05 -5.72
CA ILE A 212 18.74 -12.81 -5.89
C ILE A 212 17.22 -13.04 -5.81
N LEU A 213 16.69 -14.19 -6.25
CA LEU A 213 15.26 -14.42 -6.29
C LEU A 213 14.78 -15.26 -5.08
N PRO A 214 13.86 -14.74 -4.24
CA PRO A 214 13.30 -15.48 -3.09
C PRO A 214 12.27 -16.55 -3.51
N VAL A 215 12.31 -17.02 -4.76
CA VAL A 215 11.19 -17.73 -5.41
C VAL A 215 11.43 -19.23 -5.55
N ASP A 216 12.69 -19.67 -5.66
CA ASP A 216 13.00 -21.09 -5.76
C ASP A 216 12.83 -21.78 -4.40
N ARG A 217 11.71 -22.48 -4.22
CA ARG A 217 11.39 -23.25 -3.00
C ARG A 217 11.83 -24.72 -3.13
N VAL A 218 11.81 -25.25 -4.35
CA VAL A 218 12.05 -26.67 -4.66
C VAL A 218 13.52 -27.00 -4.44
N GLY A 219 14.43 -26.21 -5.02
CA GLY A 219 15.87 -26.43 -4.84
C GLY A 219 16.42 -26.13 -3.43
N LYS A 220 15.58 -25.62 -2.52
CA LYS A 220 15.96 -25.22 -1.16
C LYS A 220 15.62 -26.24 -0.08
N VAL A 221 14.55 -27.00 -0.28
CA VAL A 221 13.91 -27.78 0.79
C VAL A 221 13.81 -29.26 0.43
N GLU A 222 13.63 -29.59 -0.86
CA GLU A 222 13.33 -30.96 -1.27
C GLU A 222 14.57 -31.86 -1.21
N ILE A 223 14.42 -33.07 -0.67
CA ILE A 223 15.53 -34.03 -0.49
C ILE A 223 15.61 -35.01 -1.69
N HIS A 224 14.45 -35.49 -2.17
CA HIS A 224 14.33 -36.58 -3.15
C HIS A 224 14.54 -36.17 -4.61
N SER A 225 14.18 -34.95 -4.98
CA SER A 225 14.33 -34.45 -6.35
C SER A 225 15.81 -34.25 -6.68
N ASP A 226 16.24 -34.59 -7.89
CA ASP A 226 17.62 -34.36 -8.36
C ASP A 226 18.04 -32.89 -8.25
N LYS A 227 17.08 -31.98 -8.42
CA LYS A 227 17.25 -30.52 -8.28
C LYS A 227 17.15 -30.02 -6.83
N GLY A 228 16.82 -30.91 -5.90
CA GLY A 228 16.67 -30.66 -4.47
C GLY A 228 17.98 -30.30 -3.76
N ASN A 229 17.90 -30.06 -2.45
CA ASN A 229 19.01 -29.57 -1.65
C ASN A 229 20.08 -30.66 -1.42
N VAL A 230 21.27 -30.48 -2.00
CA VAL A 230 22.37 -31.45 -1.89
C VAL A 230 22.87 -31.59 -0.45
N PHE A 231 22.84 -30.52 0.35
CA PHE A 231 23.23 -30.59 1.75
C PHE A 231 22.31 -31.51 2.54
N LEU A 232 20.99 -31.31 2.41
CA LEU A 232 19.99 -32.15 3.09
C LEU A 232 20.09 -33.61 2.62
N ARG A 233 20.31 -33.82 1.31
CA ARG A 233 20.46 -35.16 0.73
C ARG A 233 21.68 -35.92 1.26
N GLU A 234 22.83 -35.27 1.38
CA GLU A 234 24.02 -35.94 1.94
C GLU A 234 23.82 -36.27 3.43
N VAL A 235 23.22 -35.38 4.23
CA VAL A 235 22.87 -35.70 5.62
C VAL A 235 21.91 -36.89 5.69
N ALA A 236 20.82 -36.86 4.90
CA ALA A 236 19.81 -37.91 4.87
C ALA A 236 20.41 -39.26 4.45
N LYS A 237 21.34 -39.27 3.50
CA LYS A 237 22.06 -40.47 3.04
C LYS A 237 22.89 -41.13 4.14
N TYR A 238 23.60 -40.36 4.96
CA TYR A 238 24.37 -40.94 6.08
C TYR A 238 23.45 -41.36 7.23
N TRP A 239 22.36 -40.63 7.46
CA TRP A 239 21.34 -41.03 8.43
C TRP A 239 20.68 -42.35 8.03
N SER A 240 20.19 -42.47 6.80
CA SER A 240 19.57 -43.69 6.27
C SER A 240 20.51 -44.90 6.39
N LYS A 241 21.80 -44.75 6.05
CA LYS A 241 22.80 -45.81 6.27
C LYS A 241 23.01 -46.19 7.73
N ALA A 242 22.88 -45.24 8.65
CA ALA A 242 23.00 -45.51 10.08
C ALA A 242 21.80 -46.30 10.61
N MET A 243 20.61 -45.99 10.10
CA MET A 243 19.36 -46.62 10.47
C MET A 243 19.18 -48.00 9.83
N GLU A 244 19.56 -48.15 8.54
CA GLU A 244 19.61 -49.43 7.84
C GLU A 244 20.49 -50.44 8.58
N ALA A 245 21.64 -50.00 9.10
CA ALA A 245 22.51 -50.83 9.92
C ALA A 245 21.90 -51.28 11.26
N MET A 246 20.85 -50.60 11.74
CA MET A 246 20.10 -51.02 12.93
C MET A 246 18.95 -51.96 12.59
N SER A 247 18.54 -52.05 11.32
CA SER A 247 17.55 -53.03 10.91
C SER A 247 18.21 -54.42 10.91
N VAL A 248 17.89 -55.23 11.92
CA VAL A 248 18.40 -56.61 12.01
C VAL A 248 17.72 -57.45 10.94
N GLY A 249 18.37 -57.61 9.78
CA GLY A 249 17.91 -58.49 8.72
C GLY A 249 18.40 -59.94 8.86
N PRO A 250 17.76 -60.90 8.17
CA PRO A 250 18.15 -62.31 8.18
C PRO A 250 19.58 -62.55 7.69
N GLU A 251 20.14 -61.62 6.90
CA GLU A 251 21.52 -61.62 6.40
C GLU A 251 22.61 -61.59 7.48
N HIS A 252 22.28 -61.18 8.72
CA HIS A 252 23.22 -61.17 9.84
C HIS A 252 23.29 -62.51 10.61
N PHE A 253 22.48 -63.49 10.21
CA PHE A 253 22.43 -64.83 10.77
C PHE A 253 22.89 -65.84 9.72
N LYS A 254 23.42 -67.01 10.14
CA LYS A 254 23.93 -67.98 9.16
C LYS A 254 22.81 -68.53 8.28
N ASN A 255 21.60 -68.65 8.84
CA ASN A 255 20.39 -69.12 8.17
C ASN A 255 19.14 -68.38 8.66
N THR A 256 18.10 -68.29 7.83
CA THR A 256 16.80 -67.68 8.19
C THR A 256 16.14 -68.34 9.41
N GLU A 257 16.35 -69.65 9.62
CA GLU A 257 15.87 -70.33 10.82
C GLU A 257 16.56 -69.86 12.11
N GLU A 258 17.85 -69.53 12.04
CA GLU A 258 18.62 -69.03 13.19
C GLU A 258 18.15 -67.62 13.56
N TYR A 259 17.82 -66.79 12.57
CA TYR A 259 17.17 -65.49 12.78
C TYR A 259 15.79 -65.62 13.47
N ILE A 260 14.95 -66.55 13.01
CA ILE A 260 13.61 -66.78 13.58
C ILE A 260 13.69 -67.35 15.01
N LYS A 261 14.71 -68.15 15.31
CA LYS A 261 14.93 -68.79 16.61
C LYS A 261 15.76 -67.94 17.58
N ALA A 262 16.40 -66.88 17.11
CA ALA A 262 17.24 -66.01 17.94
C ALA A 262 16.44 -65.40 19.08
N SER A 263 17.03 -65.42 20.28
CA SER A 263 16.43 -64.74 21.42
C SER A 263 16.47 -63.22 21.23
N ARG A 264 15.52 -62.50 21.84
CA ARG A 264 15.51 -61.04 21.81
C ARG A 264 16.83 -60.42 22.29
N GLN A 265 17.51 -61.08 23.23
CA GLN A 265 18.82 -60.65 23.73
C GLN A 265 19.92 -60.79 22.69
N GLU A 266 19.98 -61.89 21.94
CA GLU A 266 20.95 -62.09 20.86
C GLU A 266 20.74 -61.08 19.72
N GLN A 267 19.48 -60.80 19.36
CA GLN A 267 19.14 -59.77 18.39
C GLN A 267 19.59 -58.37 18.86
N GLU A 268 19.35 -58.02 20.12
CA GLU A 268 19.80 -56.74 20.72
C GLU A 268 21.33 -56.62 20.78
N GLU A 269 22.06 -57.72 21.01
CA GLU A 269 23.53 -57.72 20.99
C GLU A 269 24.11 -57.50 19.59
N ILE A 270 23.52 -58.15 18.58
CA ILE A 270 23.90 -57.94 17.17
C ILE A 270 23.61 -56.49 16.77
N GLU A 271 22.44 -55.97 17.13
CA GLU A 271 22.07 -54.58 16.86
C GLU A 271 23.04 -53.59 17.53
N LYS A 272 23.44 -53.84 18.78
CA LYS A 272 24.48 -53.04 19.47
C LYS A 272 25.81 -53.07 18.73
N LYS A 273 26.22 -54.23 18.22
CA LYS A 273 27.47 -54.37 17.48
C LYS A 273 27.42 -53.63 16.14
N LEU A 274 26.35 -53.82 15.35
CA LEU A 274 26.15 -53.13 14.07
C LEU A 274 26.07 -51.61 14.23
N TRP A 275 25.46 -51.13 15.32
CA TRP A 275 25.47 -49.72 15.64
C TRP A 275 26.88 -49.18 15.86
N LEU A 276 27.72 -49.86 16.64
CA LEU A 276 29.09 -49.40 16.90
C LEU A 276 29.96 -49.45 15.64
N GLU A 277 29.80 -50.47 14.81
CA GLU A 277 30.64 -50.68 13.62
C GLU A 277 30.19 -49.84 12.42
N VAL A 278 28.89 -49.62 12.24
CA VAL A 278 28.32 -48.99 11.04
C VAL A 278 27.46 -47.77 11.36
N GLY A 279 26.57 -47.86 12.35
CA GLY A 279 25.62 -46.81 12.71
C GLY A 279 26.29 -45.51 13.17
N LEU A 280 27.03 -45.58 14.28
CA LEU A 280 27.70 -44.45 14.93
C LEU A 280 28.68 -43.72 13.99
N PRO A 281 29.55 -44.41 13.22
CA PRO A 281 30.42 -43.73 12.25
C PRO A 281 29.65 -42.94 11.17
N ASN A 282 28.46 -43.43 10.76
CA ASN A 282 27.64 -42.72 9.78
C ASN A 282 26.92 -41.51 10.41
N VAL A 283 26.42 -41.61 11.65
CA VAL A 283 25.90 -40.45 12.39
C VAL A 283 26.99 -39.40 12.63
N GLU A 284 28.20 -39.82 12.98
CA GLU A 284 29.33 -38.91 13.14
C GLU A 284 29.69 -38.19 11.84
N LYS A 285 29.65 -38.89 10.69
CA LYS A 285 29.81 -38.24 9.37
C LYS A 285 28.70 -37.25 9.08
N ALA A 286 27.44 -37.56 9.43
CA ALA A 286 26.33 -36.63 9.26
C ALA A 286 26.51 -35.36 10.11
N ILE A 287 26.98 -35.52 11.36
CA ILE A 287 27.35 -34.41 12.26
C ILE A 287 28.52 -33.60 11.68
N GLU A 288 29.54 -34.27 11.13
CA GLU A 288 30.68 -33.63 10.49
C GLU A 288 30.25 -32.77 9.30
N ILE A 289 29.35 -33.26 8.45
CA ILE A 289 28.77 -32.49 7.35
C ILE A 289 28.00 -31.28 7.88
N CYS A 290 27.28 -31.42 9.00
CA CYS A 290 26.58 -30.30 9.62
C CYS A 290 27.52 -29.22 10.16
N ARG A 291 28.72 -29.59 10.64
CA ARG A 291 29.70 -28.65 11.20
C ARG A 291 30.59 -28.03 10.11
N ASN A 292 31.08 -28.84 9.18
CA ASN A 292 32.12 -28.48 8.21
C ASN A 292 31.57 -28.18 6.80
N GLY A 293 30.36 -28.64 6.50
CA GLY A 293 29.73 -28.54 5.19
C GLY A 293 29.99 -29.77 4.33
N VAL A 294 29.32 -29.84 3.18
CA VAL A 294 29.49 -30.96 2.23
C VAL A 294 30.84 -30.83 1.51
N PRO A 295 31.67 -31.89 1.47
CA PRO A 295 32.91 -31.89 0.71
C PRO A 295 32.69 -31.49 -0.76
N GLY A 296 33.47 -30.52 -1.25
CA GLY A 296 33.37 -30.03 -2.63
C GLY A 296 32.34 -28.92 -2.87
N ILE A 297 31.52 -28.54 -1.88
CA ILE A 297 30.56 -27.44 -2.00
C ILE A 297 30.99 -26.26 -1.12
N LYS A 298 31.40 -25.15 -1.75
CA LYS A 298 31.69 -23.90 -1.02
C LYS A 298 30.39 -23.15 -0.71
N LEU A 299 30.02 -23.12 0.55
CA LEU A 299 28.91 -22.31 1.06
C LEU A 299 29.38 -20.86 1.31
N PRO A 300 28.50 -19.86 1.12
CA PRO A 300 28.84 -18.45 1.34
C PRO A 300 28.96 -18.07 2.83
N LYS A 301 28.41 -18.90 3.73
CA LYS A 301 28.46 -18.75 5.18
C LYS A 301 28.86 -20.08 5.82
N LYS A 302 29.30 -20.04 7.08
CA LYS A 302 29.57 -21.28 7.81
C LYS A 302 28.27 -22.10 7.93
N PRO A 303 28.33 -23.44 7.83
CA PRO A 303 27.15 -24.31 7.96
C PRO A 303 26.31 -24.02 9.21
N LEU A 304 26.96 -23.82 10.35
CA LEU A 304 26.30 -23.55 11.63
C LEU A 304 25.62 -22.18 11.70
N GLU A 305 25.84 -21.26 10.76
CA GLU A 305 25.10 -19.99 10.70
C GLU A 305 23.66 -20.19 10.18
N TYR A 306 23.41 -21.28 9.45
CA TYR A 306 22.09 -21.61 8.94
C TYR A 306 21.22 -22.23 10.05
N PRO A 307 20.05 -21.66 10.36
CA PRO A 307 19.12 -22.22 11.33
C PRO A 307 18.77 -23.68 11.03
N THR A 308 18.48 -24.03 9.77
CA THR A 308 18.14 -25.40 9.39
C THR A 308 19.22 -26.42 9.76
N VAL A 309 20.49 -26.04 9.61
CA VAL A 309 21.62 -26.92 9.98
C VAL A 309 21.69 -27.12 11.49
N ARG A 310 21.42 -26.08 12.29
CA ARG A 310 21.38 -26.19 13.76
C ARG A 310 20.24 -27.09 14.24
N VAL A 311 19.07 -27.01 13.60
CA VAL A 311 17.94 -27.90 13.93
C VAL A 311 18.30 -29.36 13.63
N ILE A 312 18.89 -29.65 12.45
CA ILE A 312 19.32 -31.01 12.07
C ILE A 312 20.40 -31.52 13.04
N LEU A 313 21.37 -30.67 13.36
CA LEU A 313 22.45 -31.02 14.26
C LEU A 313 21.95 -31.39 15.66
N ALA A 314 20.95 -30.67 16.18
CA ALA A 314 20.34 -30.99 17.46
C ALA A 314 19.70 -32.39 17.48
N ALA A 315 19.06 -32.80 16.37
CA ALA A 315 18.52 -34.14 16.23
C ALA A 315 19.63 -35.20 16.29
N LEU A 316 20.67 -35.01 15.47
CA LEU A 316 21.79 -35.96 15.35
C LEU A 316 22.61 -36.07 16.65
N GLU A 317 22.86 -34.94 17.33
CA GLU A 317 23.60 -34.92 18.59
C GLU A 317 22.79 -35.57 19.73
N ASN A 318 21.48 -35.34 19.79
CA ASN A 318 20.62 -36.02 20.76
C ASN A 318 20.60 -37.53 20.51
N HIS A 319 20.42 -37.95 19.25
CA HIS A 319 20.41 -39.36 18.88
C HIS A 319 21.75 -40.06 19.22
N ARG A 320 22.88 -39.40 18.92
CA ARG A 320 24.21 -39.89 19.30
C ARG A 320 24.35 -40.11 20.81
N SER A 321 23.73 -39.26 21.63
CA SER A 321 23.82 -39.31 23.10
C SER A 321 22.83 -40.30 23.75
N ASN A 322 21.63 -40.48 23.18
CA ASN A 322 20.51 -41.14 23.86
C ASN A 322 20.17 -42.56 23.37
N ARG A 323 20.99 -43.16 22.50
CA ARG A 323 20.67 -44.42 21.80
C ARG A 323 20.19 -45.59 22.68
N ASN A 324 20.67 -45.71 23.92
CA ASN A 324 20.28 -46.82 24.80
C ASN A 324 18.95 -46.61 25.56
N ASN A 325 18.24 -45.51 25.31
CA ASN A 325 16.96 -45.25 25.95
C ASN A 325 15.81 -45.70 25.06
N PHE A 326 14.85 -46.41 25.66
CA PHE A 326 13.57 -46.77 25.04
C PHE A 326 12.83 -45.54 24.44
N TRP A 327 13.09 -44.35 24.99
CA TRP A 327 12.49 -43.08 24.60
C TRP A 327 13.37 -42.25 23.65
N ALA A 328 14.39 -42.83 23.02
CA ALA A 328 15.36 -42.10 22.20
C ALA A 328 14.71 -41.32 21.04
N SER A 329 13.68 -41.86 20.39
CA SER A 329 12.93 -41.15 19.34
C SER A 329 12.19 -39.94 19.90
N GLN A 330 11.46 -40.10 21.01
CA GLN A 330 10.72 -39.00 21.64
C GLN A 330 11.65 -37.90 22.16
N GLU A 331 12.81 -38.26 22.70
CA GLU A 331 13.77 -37.28 23.22
C GLU A 331 14.46 -36.51 22.10
N MET A 332 14.70 -37.16 20.97
CA MET A 332 15.16 -36.51 19.74
C MET A 332 14.09 -35.56 19.19
N ASP A 333 12.83 -35.97 19.11
CA ASP A 333 11.73 -35.12 18.66
C ASP A 333 11.60 -33.87 19.54
N ARG A 334 11.67 -34.03 20.86
CA ARG A 334 11.69 -32.91 21.82
C ARG A 334 12.89 -31.99 21.62
N ALA A 335 14.09 -32.54 21.39
CA ALA A 335 15.29 -31.74 21.16
C ALA A 335 15.18 -30.93 19.86
N VAL A 336 14.60 -31.53 18.81
CA VAL A 336 14.29 -30.88 17.55
C VAL A 336 13.27 -29.76 17.75
N GLU A 337 12.13 -30.05 18.37
CA GLU A 337 11.07 -29.06 18.63
C GLU A 337 11.60 -27.85 19.42
N ASN A 338 12.34 -28.10 20.51
CA ASN A 338 12.95 -27.04 21.32
C ASN A 338 13.91 -26.16 20.49
N THR A 339 14.70 -26.78 19.62
CA THR A 339 15.63 -26.06 18.75
C THR A 339 14.88 -25.30 17.66
N VAL A 340 13.87 -25.90 17.03
CA VAL A 340 12.98 -25.26 16.06
C VAL A 340 12.37 -24.01 16.65
N LEU A 341 11.77 -24.09 17.84
CA LEU A 341 11.12 -22.95 18.49
C LEU A 341 12.12 -21.83 18.77
N LYS A 342 13.30 -22.15 19.30
CA LYS A 342 14.36 -21.19 19.55
C LYS A 342 14.82 -20.48 18.27
N GLU A 343 15.01 -21.22 17.19
CA GLU A 343 15.39 -20.68 15.88
C GLU A 343 14.27 -19.84 15.26
N LEU A 344 13.02 -20.27 15.42
CA LEU A 344 11.84 -19.57 14.93
C LEU A 344 11.66 -18.22 15.62
N ASP A 345 11.87 -18.14 16.93
CA ASP A 345 11.84 -16.88 17.67
C ASP A 345 12.97 -15.95 17.22
N GLY A 346 14.16 -16.50 16.96
CA GLY A 346 15.26 -15.78 16.33
C GLY A 346 14.90 -15.23 14.94
N LEU A 347 14.14 -15.98 14.13
CA LEU A 347 13.68 -15.56 12.81
C LEU A 347 12.57 -14.51 12.86
N LYS A 348 11.62 -14.62 13.80
CA LYS A 348 10.57 -13.61 14.01
C LYS A 348 11.18 -12.26 14.38
N GLY A 349 12.15 -12.27 15.29
CA GLY A 349 12.84 -11.06 15.73
C GLY A 349 11.90 -10.00 16.33
N TRP A 350 12.48 -8.88 16.74
CA TRP A 350 11.70 -7.74 17.23
C TRP A 350 11.06 -6.96 16.07
N GLU A 351 11.66 -7.05 14.88
CA GLU A 351 11.28 -6.26 13.71
C GLU A 351 9.88 -6.62 13.21
N THR A 352 9.51 -7.90 13.24
CA THR A 352 8.18 -8.35 12.82
C THR A 352 7.08 -7.78 13.73
N THR A 353 7.36 -7.71 15.03
CA THR A 353 6.47 -7.10 16.04
C THR A 353 6.42 -5.58 15.87
N ALA A 354 7.56 -4.93 15.62
CA ALA A 354 7.62 -3.51 15.33
C ALA A 354 6.77 -3.14 14.10
N LEU A 355 6.83 -3.93 13.03
CA LEU A 355 6.05 -3.69 11.82
C LEU A 355 4.54 -3.78 12.07
N TRP A 356 4.11 -4.74 12.89
CA TRP A 356 2.72 -4.86 13.34
C TRP A 356 2.29 -3.66 14.18
N ALA A 357 3.14 -3.22 15.12
CA ALA A 357 2.87 -2.08 15.95
C ALA A 357 2.72 -0.80 15.12
N VAL A 358 3.65 -0.53 14.20
CA VAL A 358 3.59 0.63 13.28
C VAL A 358 2.32 0.58 12.43
N GLY A 359 2.03 -0.56 11.79
CA GLY A 359 0.83 -0.72 10.96
C GLY A 359 -0.49 -0.53 11.73
N SER A 360 -0.50 -0.82 13.05
CA SER A 360 -1.68 -0.63 13.91
C SER A 360 -1.80 0.81 14.42
N ILE A 361 -0.68 1.46 14.74
CA ILE A 361 -0.64 2.78 15.35
C ILE A 361 -0.84 3.90 14.32
N GLU A 362 -0.36 3.75 13.08
CA GLU A 362 -0.47 4.81 12.07
C GLU A 362 -1.91 5.25 11.73
N PRO A 363 -2.89 4.35 11.55
CA PRO A 363 -4.28 4.75 11.39
C PRO A 363 -4.83 5.49 12.61
N MET A 364 -4.45 5.06 13.82
CA MET A 364 -4.86 5.70 15.07
C MET A 364 -4.25 7.11 15.20
N MET A 365 -3.00 7.29 14.77
CA MET A 365 -2.35 8.61 14.68
C MET A 365 -3.05 9.52 13.67
N GLY A 366 -3.50 8.98 12.53
CA GLY A 366 -4.29 9.71 11.55
C GLY A 366 -5.62 10.20 12.13
N LEU A 367 -6.34 9.32 12.83
CA LEU A 367 -7.58 9.67 13.54
C LEU A 367 -7.33 10.72 14.64
N PHE A 368 -6.26 10.59 15.41
CA PHE A 368 -5.90 11.59 16.42
C PHE A 368 -5.66 12.97 15.79
N GLY A 369 -5.03 13.00 14.61
CA GLY A 369 -4.88 14.22 13.80
C GLY A 369 -6.20 14.87 13.43
N THR A 370 -7.27 14.09 13.18
CA THR A 370 -8.60 14.68 12.89
C THR A 370 -9.19 15.39 14.09
N VAL A 371 -9.12 14.74 15.26
CA VAL A 371 -9.68 15.29 16.51
C VAL A 371 -8.99 16.61 16.84
N VAL A 372 -7.67 16.68 16.69
CA VAL A 372 -6.94 17.93 16.95
C VAL A 372 -7.18 18.97 15.86
N GLY A 373 -7.26 18.57 14.58
CA GLY A 373 -7.60 19.50 13.49
C GLY A 373 -8.97 20.15 13.66
N ILE A 374 -9.97 19.36 14.06
CA ILE A 374 -11.32 19.83 14.35
C ILE A 374 -11.32 20.73 15.60
N ARG A 375 -10.64 20.33 16.69
CA ARG A 375 -10.47 21.16 17.90
C ARG A 375 -9.89 22.54 17.56
N ASN A 376 -8.82 22.56 16.77
CA ASN A 376 -8.16 23.81 16.37
C ASN A 376 -9.06 24.68 15.48
N SER A 377 -9.89 24.06 14.63
CA SER A 377 -10.86 24.76 13.79
C SER A 377 -11.90 25.49 14.64
N PHE A 378 -12.49 24.79 15.61
CA PHE A 378 -13.47 25.37 16.52
C PHE A 378 -12.85 26.44 17.44
N GLY A 379 -11.61 26.26 17.89
CA GLY A 379 -10.89 27.28 18.66
C GLY A 379 -10.72 28.60 17.90
N LYS A 380 -10.33 28.54 16.62
CA LYS A 380 -10.21 29.74 15.76
C LYS A 380 -11.55 30.44 15.52
N ILE A 381 -12.63 29.67 15.40
CA ILE A 381 -13.99 30.22 15.29
C ILE A 381 -14.35 30.99 16.56
N GLN A 382 -14.12 30.40 17.73
CA GLN A 382 -14.40 31.03 19.01
C GLN A 382 -13.63 32.35 19.19
N GLU A 383 -12.35 32.37 18.82
CA GLU A 383 -11.52 33.59 18.85
C GLU A 383 -12.04 34.65 17.87
N THR A 384 -12.42 34.26 16.65
CA THR A 384 -12.95 35.18 15.64
C THR A 384 -14.27 35.82 16.10
N ILE A 385 -15.16 35.03 16.71
CA ILE A 385 -16.43 35.51 17.26
C ILE A 385 -16.20 36.43 18.46
N ALA A 386 -15.22 36.11 19.32
CA ALA A 386 -14.87 36.95 20.47
C ALA A 386 -14.30 38.31 20.05
N MET A 387 -13.50 38.36 18.97
CA MET A 387 -12.96 39.61 18.44
C MET A 387 -13.98 40.43 17.64
N ASN A 388 -14.90 39.77 16.94
CA ASN A 388 -15.93 40.40 16.11
C ASN A 388 -17.29 39.72 16.32
N PRO A 389 -18.12 40.19 17.27
CA PRO A 389 -19.43 39.59 17.56
C PRO A 389 -20.40 39.59 16.37
N ASN A 390 -20.23 40.53 15.44
CA ASN A 390 -21.03 40.65 14.21
C ASN A 390 -20.38 39.96 12.99
N ALA A 391 -19.38 39.09 13.20
CA ALA A 391 -18.70 38.39 12.11
C ALA A 391 -19.72 37.61 11.26
N LYS A 392 -19.78 37.94 9.97
CA LYS A 392 -20.65 37.24 9.02
C LYS A 392 -20.13 35.82 8.77
N ILE A 393 -21.03 34.90 8.47
CA ILE A 393 -20.71 33.49 8.14
C ILE A 393 -19.60 33.40 7.08
N SER A 394 -19.55 34.34 6.13
CA SER A 394 -18.51 34.42 5.09
C SER A 394 -17.07 34.55 5.62
N GLN A 395 -16.86 35.10 6.82
CA GLN A 395 -15.54 35.24 7.44
C GLN A 395 -15.13 33.99 8.24
N ILE A 396 -16.11 33.19 8.68
CA ILE A 396 -15.92 32.03 9.56
C ILE A 396 -15.64 30.76 8.73
N VAL A 397 -16.31 30.63 7.58
CA VAL A 397 -16.21 29.45 6.70
C VAL A 397 -14.78 29.13 6.25
N PRO A 398 -13.92 30.11 5.85
CA PRO A 398 -12.55 29.81 5.45
C PRO A 398 -11.68 29.25 6.58
N ALA A 399 -11.88 29.73 7.81
CA ALA A 399 -11.14 29.26 8.98
C ALA A 399 -11.49 27.81 9.34
N LEU A 400 -12.78 27.45 9.24
CA LEU A 400 -13.28 26.09 9.43
C LEU A 400 -12.76 25.13 8.35
N ALA A 401 -12.90 25.53 7.08
CA ALA A 401 -12.51 24.70 5.94
C ALA A 401 -11.02 24.33 5.97
N GLY A 402 -10.16 25.25 6.42
CA GLY A 402 -8.72 25.02 6.54
C GLY A 402 -8.35 23.92 7.54
N GLY A 403 -8.95 23.92 8.74
CA GLY A 403 -8.61 22.92 9.76
C GLY A 403 -9.27 21.56 9.53
N ILE A 404 -10.46 21.51 8.91
CA ILE A 404 -11.05 20.25 8.42
C ILE A 404 -10.20 19.64 7.31
N TYR A 405 -9.67 20.44 6.39
CA TYR A 405 -8.77 19.95 5.34
C TYR A 405 -7.52 19.28 5.93
N VAL A 406 -6.88 19.91 6.92
CA VAL A 406 -5.73 19.33 7.63
C VAL A 406 -6.10 18.00 8.28
N ALA A 407 -7.25 17.93 8.96
CA ALA A 407 -7.75 16.71 9.57
C ALA A 407 -7.93 15.56 8.55
N LEU A 408 -8.54 15.83 7.40
CA LEU A 408 -8.76 14.80 6.39
C LEU A 408 -7.44 14.26 5.81
N ILE A 409 -6.47 15.15 5.56
CA ILE A 409 -5.17 14.76 5.04
C ILE A 409 -4.40 13.89 6.05
N THR A 410 -4.45 14.18 7.36
CA THR A 410 -3.76 13.35 8.36
C THR A 410 -4.30 11.92 8.40
N THR A 411 -5.61 11.73 8.23
CA THR A 411 -6.21 10.39 8.15
C THR A 411 -5.79 9.64 6.91
N ILE A 412 -5.83 10.31 5.75
CA ILE A 412 -5.42 9.71 4.48
C ILE A 412 -3.98 9.24 4.59
N LEU A 413 -3.08 10.06 5.15
CA LEU A 413 -1.68 9.68 5.37
C LEU A 413 -1.54 8.48 6.32
N GLY A 414 -2.28 8.45 7.42
CA GLY A 414 -2.20 7.36 8.41
C GLY A 414 -2.64 6.02 7.85
N LEU A 415 -3.71 6.03 7.05
CA LEU A 415 -4.17 4.83 6.34
C LEU A 415 -3.21 4.42 5.22
N THR A 416 -2.68 5.40 4.48
CA THR A 416 -1.75 5.18 3.37
C THR A 416 -0.50 4.43 3.83
N PHE A 417 0.03 4.77 5.00
CA PHE A 417 1.23 4.12 5.53
C PHE A 417 0.88 2.85 6.34
N GLY A 418 -0.21 2.88 7.12
CA GLY A 418 -0.57 1.78 8.01
C GLY A 418 -0.97 0.50 7.27
N ILE A 419 -1.76 0.64 6.19
CA ILE A 419 -2.26 -0.51 5.42
C ILE A 419 -1.11 -1.32 4.80
N PRO A 420 -0.15 -0.73 4.05
CA PRO A 420 0.99 -1.46 3.52
C PRO A 420 1.86 -2.13 4.60
N MET A 421 2.11 -1.46 5.73
CA MET A 421 2.90 -2.03 6.83
C MET A 421 2.22 -3.27 7.40
N MET A 422 0.90 -3.21 7.60
CA MET A 422 0.12 -4.34 8.09
C MET A 422 0.10 -5.52 7.12
N LEU A 423 -0.13 -5.26 5.82
CA LEU A 423 -0.07 -6.29 4.78
C LEU A 423 1.29 -6.99 4.74
N THR A 424 2.35 -6.21 4.90
CA THR A 424 3.73 -6.71 4.92
C THR A 424 3.99 -7.58 6.15
N HIS A 425 3.48 -7.19 7.32
CA HIS A 425 3.54 -8.02 8.53
C HIS A 425 2.87 -9.39 8.32
N TYR A 426 1.63 -9.43 7.81
CA TYR A 426 0.93 -10.69 7.57
C TYR A 426 1.66 -11.58 6.57
N TYR A 427 2.25 -10.99 5.52
CA TYR A 427 3.07 -11.73 4.57
C TYR A 427 4.27 -12.40 5.24
N TYR A 428 4.99 -11.69 6.11
CA TYR A 428 6.15 -12.27 6.80
C TYR A 428 5.76 -13.29 7.86
N ARG A 429 4.67 -13.06 8.58
CA ARG A 429 4.13 -14.04 9.52
C ARG A 429 3.84 -15.37 8.81
N GLY A 430 3.08 -15.33 7.71
CA GLY A 430 2.81 -16.55 6.92
C GLY A 430 4.08 -17.18 6.31
N LYS A 431 5.12 -16.37 6.03
CA LYS A 431 6.42 -16.90 5.58
C LYS A 431 7.16 -17.63 6.70
N VAL A 432 7.13 -17.13 7.93
CA VAL A 432 7.70 -17.77 9.11
C VAL A 432 6.99 -19.08 9.40
N ASP A 433 5.65 -19.08 9.38
CA ASP A 433 4.84 -20.30 9.57
C ASP A 433 5.13 -21.35 8.49
N TRP A 434 5.32 -20.91 7.24
CA TRP A 434 5.75 -21.80 6.16
C TRP A 434 7.16 -22.40 6.38
N ILE A 435 8.11 -21.63 6.94
CA ILE A 435 9.45 -22.15 7.26
C ILE A 435 9.35 -23.20 8.37
N PHE A 436 8.56 -22.95 9.40
CA PHE A 436 8.31 -23.89 10.50
C PHE A 436 7.79 -25.23 9.97
N GLY A 437 6.70 -25.22 9.20
CA GLY A 437 6.16 -26.45 8.61
C GLY A 437 7.13 -27.16 7.67
N LYS A 438 8.03 -26.40 7.00
CA LYS A 438 9.09 -27.01 6.19
C LYS A 438 10.21 -27.65 7.00
N TRP A 439 10.53 -27.16 8.20
CA TRP A 439 11.46 -27.86 9.07
C TRP A 439 10.86 -29.16 9.60
N GLU A 440 9.58 -29.16 9.98
CA GLU A 440 8.88 -30.40 10.39
C GLU A 440 8.87 -31.44 9.26
N GLU A 441 8.57 -31.02 8.02
CA GLU A 441 8.60 -31.90 6.84
C GLU A 441 10.00 -32.46 6.58
N ILE A 442 11.04 -31.61 6.54
CA ILE A 442 12.44 -32.05 6.36
C ILE A 442 12.84 -33.06 7.43
N MET A 443 12.49 -32.81 8.70
CA MET A 443 12.85 -33.73 9.78
C MET A 443 12.12 -35.05 9.65
N THR A 444 10.82 -35.01 9.38
CA THR A 444 10.04 -36.22 9.16
C THR A 444 10.60 -37.04 7.98
N ASP A 445 10.97 -36.38 6.88
CA ASP A 445 11.55 -37.04 5.70
C ASP A 445 12.93 -37.66 6.00
N ILE A 446 13.77 -37.00 6.80
CA ILE A 446 15.07 -37.56 7.22
C ILE A 446 14.84 -38.74 8.16
N LEU A 447 13.96 -38.60 9.15
CA LEU A 447 13.70 -39.63 10.15
C LEU A 447 13.05 -40.87 9.56
N ASN A 448 12.13 -40.71 8.59
CA ASN A 448 11.44 -41.82 7.93
C ASN A 448 12.26 -42.50 6.82
N GLN A 449 13.44 -41.97 6.45
CA GLN A 449 14.40 -42.66 5.56
C GLN A 449 15.23 -43.73 6.30
N ALA A 450 14.94 -43.91 7.58
CA ALA A 450 15.33 -45.05 8.40
C ALA A 450 14.53 -46.30 8.05
#